data_AF-A0AAD0SB50-F1
#
_entry.id   AF-A0AAD0SB50-F1
#
_cell.length_a   1.000
_cell.length_b   1.000
_cell.length_c   1.000
_cell.angle_alpha   90.00
_cell.angle_beta   90.00
_cell.angle_gamma   90.00
#
_symmetry.space_group_name_H-M   'P 1'
#
loop_
_entity.id
_entity.type
_entity.pdbx_description
1 polymer ?
#
loop_
_entity_poly.entity_id
_entity_poly.type
_entity_poly.pdbx_seq_one_letter_code
_entity_poly.pdbx_strand_id
1 'polypeptide(L)'
;MKQHAMIAAALGSLLALGAVSTPVQAADPAAGKEKCYGVAKAGQNDCASPGSAHACAGQSKIDKDPMSWKFVPTGTCTQMGGMLQQPSK
;
A
#
# COMPACT_ATOMS: atom_id res chain seq x y z
N MET A 1 16.65 -21.97 46.37
CA MET A 1 16.35 -22.93 45.28
C MET A 1 15.16 -23.78 45.68
N LYS A 2 14.05 -23.74 44.94
CA LYS A 2 12.89 -24.62 45.16
C LYS A 2 12.64 -25.31 43.83
N GLN A 3 12.84 -26.63 43.80
CA GLN A 3 12.51 -27.47 42.66
C GLN A 3 11.02 -27.81 42.76
N HIS A 4 10.31 -28.04 41.66
CA HIS A 4 9.40 -29.19 41.48
C HIS A 4 8.79 -29.12 40.07
N ALA A 5 9.06 -30.20 39.34
CA ALA A 5 8.19 -30.82 38.35
C ALA A 5 7.93 -30.07 37.03
N MET A 6 8.81 -30.35 36.07
CA MET A 6 8.46 -31.06 34.82
C MET A 6 6.95 -31.17 34.55
N ILE A 7 6.44 -30.35 33.63
CA ILE A 7 5.27 -30.69 32.84
C ILE A 7 5.77 -30.95 31.43
N ALA A 8 5.88 -32.23 31.11
CA ALA A 8 6.03 -32.72 29.75
C ALA A 8 4.73 -32.46 28.99
N ALA A 9 4.81 -31.72 27.89
CA ALA A 9 3.80 -31.77 26.83
C ALA A 9 4.49 -31.42 25.51
N ALA A 10 4.81 -32.46 24.75
CA ALA A 10 5.27 -32.37 23.38
C ALA A 10 4.13 -31.90 22.47
N LEU A 11 4.30 -30.77 21.79
CA LEU A 11 3.58 -30.35 20.58
C LEU A 11 4.57 -29.40 19.89
N GLY A 12 5.15 -29.68 18.73
CA GLY A 12 4.52 -30.07 17.49
C GLY A 12 5.10 -29.13 16.43
N SER A 13 5.93 -29.67 15.55
CA SER A 13 6.40 -29.17 14.25
C SER A 13 6.48 -27.65 14.01
N LEU A 14 7.72 -27.19 13.74
CA LEU A 14 8.05 -25.92 13.10
C LEU A 14 7.09 -25.61 11.93
N LEU A 15 6.25 -24.59 12.09
CA LEU A 15 5.66 -23.87 10.97
C LEU A 15 6.68 -22.82 10.53
N ALA A 16 7.57 -23.22 9.63
CA ALA A 16 8.31 -22.31 8.78
C ALA A 16 7.33 -21.65 7.77
N LEU A 17 6.48 -20.76 8.26
CA LEU A 17 5.77 -19.82 7.41
C LEU A 17 6.74 -18.67 7.15
N GLY A 18 7.59 -18.87 6.15
CA GLY A 18 8.28 -17.79 5.48
C GLY A 18 7.23 -16.87 4.85
N ALA A 19 6.71 -15.94 5.65
CA ALA A 19 6.04 -14.77 5.15
C ALA A 19 7.12 -13.88 4.53
N VAL A 20 7.56 -14.24 3.32
CA VAL A 20 8.11 -13.23 2.42
C VAL A 20 6.92 -12.35 2.07
N SER A 21 6.70 -11.34 2.91
CA SER A 21 5.89 -10.17 2.57
C SER A 21 6.62 -9.43 1.46
N THR A 22 6.65 -10.01 0.25
CA THR A 22 6.83 -9.18 -0.93
C THR A 22 5.61 -8.27 -0.95
N PRO A 23 5.77 -6.93 -0.92
CA PRO A 23 4.65 -6.09 -1.27
C PRO A 23 4.30 -6.48 -2.71
N VAL A 24 3.15 -7.14 -2.88
CA VAL A 24 2.58 -7.31 -4.21
C VAL A 24 2.21 -5.89 -4.64
N GLN A 25 3.10 -5.25 -5.40
CA GLN A 25 2.73 -4.06 -6.14
C GLN A 25 1.63 -4.53 -7.08
N ALA A 26 0.38 -4.22 -6.73
CA ALA A 26 -0.78 -4.46 -7.56
C ALA A 26 -0.66 -3.58 -8.82
N ALA A 27 0.14 -4.03 -9.77
CA ALA A 27 0.16 -3.54 -11.13
C ALA A 27 -0.86 -4.35 -11.93
N ASP A 28 -2.12 -3.92 -11.90
CA ASP A 28 -2.92 -3.96 -13.12
C ASP A 28 -4.02 -2.91 -13.08
N PRO A 29 -3.85 -1.81 -13.81
CA PRO A 29 -4.98 -1.02 -14.25
C PRO A 29 -4.89 -0.75 -15.75
N ALA A 30 -5.26 -1.76 -16.55
CA ALA A 30 -5.33 -1.69 -18.01
C ALA A 30 -3.95 -1.47 -18.67
N ALA A 31 -3.66 -2.25 -19.72
CA ALA A 31 -2.41 -2.17 -20.45
C ALA A 31 -2.02 -0.70 -20.75
N GLY A 32 -0.94 -0.22 -20.12
CA GLY A 32 -0.37 1.11 -20.35
C GLY A 32 -0.67 2.20 -19.32
N LYS A 33 -1.36 1.93 -18.21
CA LYS A 33 -1.51 2.91 -17.11
C LYS A 33 -0.98 2.38 -15.78
N GLU A 34 -0.56 3.29 -14.91
CA GLU A 34 -0.09 3.00 -13.55
C GLU A 34 -0.76 3.93 -12.53
N LYS A 35 -0.97 3.44 -11.30
CA LYS A 35 -1.43 4.29 -10.19
C LYS A 35 -0.27 5.18 -9.78
N CYS A 36 -0.52 6.48 -9.76
CA CYS A 36 0.46 7.47 -9.33
C CYS A 36 -0.09 8.33 -8.19
N TYR A 37 0.53 8.19 -7.03
CA TYR A 37 0.18 8.91 -5.81
C TYR A 37 0.85 10.28 -5.77
N GLY A 38 0.19 11.28 -5.20
CA GLY A 38 0.77 12.60 -4.96
C GLY A 38 0.94 13.50 -6.20
N VAL A 39 0.32 13.18 -7.33
CA VAL A 39 0.43 13.99 -8.57
C VAL A 39 -0.85 14.72 -8.98
N ALA A 40 -1.99 14.35 -8.39
CA ALA A 40 -3.27 14.97 -8.70
C ALA A 40 -3.37 16.38 -8.09
N LYS A 41 -4.00 17.32 -8.81
CA LYS A 41 -4.45 18.59 -8.23
C LYS A 41 -5.70 18.37 -7.37
N ALA A 42 -6.04 19.34 -6.54
CA ALA A 42 -7.31 19.36 -5.80
C ALA A 42 -8.48 19.11 -6.78
N GLY A 43 -9.37 18.20 -6.40
CA GLY A 43 -10.54 17.80 -7.17
C GLY A 43 -10.25 16.97 -8.43
N GLN A 44 -9.00 16.57 -8.68
CA GLN A 44 -8.59 15.88 -9.91
C GLN A 44 -7.93 14.52 -9.65
N ASN A 45 -8.15 13.94 -8.48
CA ASN A 45 -7.74 12.57 -8.15
C ASN A 45 -8.75 11.56 -8.72
N ASP A 46 -8.28 10.39 -9.15
CA ASP A 46 -9.17 9.31 -9.59
C ASP A 46 -9.67 8.49 -8.39
N CYS A 47 -8.89 8.41 -7.31
CA CYS A 47 -9.29 7.77 -6.06
C CYS A 47 -8.32 8.15 -4.93
N ALA A 48 -8.44 7.45 -3.80
CA ALA A 48 -7.55 7.60 -2.66
C ALA A 48 -7.07 6.25 -2.12
N SER A 49 -5.97 6.31 -1.37
CA SER A 49 -5.40 5.21 -0.61
C SER A 49 -6.30 4.90 0.60
N PRO A 50 -6.38 3.64 1.06
CA PRO A 50 -7.05 3.27 2.30
C PRO A 50 -6.67 4.17 3.47
N GLY A 51 -7.70 4.65 4.16
CA GLY A 51 -7.55 5.57 5.28
C GLY A 51 -7.34 7.04 4.88
N SER A 52 -7.29 7.40 3.60
CA SER A 52 -7.42 8.80 3.19
C SER A 52 -8.62 9.49 3.87
N ALA A 53 -8.55 10.82 4.00
CA ALA A 53 -9.66 11.65 4.48
C ALA A 53 -10.88 11.66 3.53
N HIS A 54 -10.74 11.10 2.32
CA HIS A 54 -11.83 10.88 1.37
C HIS A 54 -11.64 9.56 0.62
N ALA A 55 -12.70 9.06 -0.02
CA ALA A 55 -12.66 7.74 -0.66
C ALA A 55 -12.96 7.74 -2.17
N CYS A 56 -13.52 8.83 -2.74
CA CYS A 56 -13.91 8.83 -4.16
C CYS A 56 -13.06 9.79 -5.02
N ALA A 57 -13.21 9.64 -6.33
CA ALA A 57 -12.68 10.55 -7.34
C ALA A 57 -13.11 11.99 -7.09
N GLY A 58 -12.22 12.94 -7.37
CA GLY A 58 -12.48 14.38 -7.26
C GLY A 58 -12.71 14.91 -5.84
N GLN A 59 -12.50 14.11 -4.79
CA GLN A 59 -12.71 14.54 -3.41
C GLN A 59 -11.44 15.08 -2.72
N SER A 60 -10.27 14.97 -3.35
CA SER A 60 -9.05 15.53 -2.79
C SER A 60 -9.16 17.04 -2.69
N LYS A 61 -8.96 17.58 -1.49
CA LYS A 61 -9.11 19.02 -1.22
C LYS A 61 -7.81 19.80 -1.40
N ILE A 62 -6.68 19.11 -1.52
CA ILE A 62 -5.35 19.73 -1.62
C ILE A 62 -4.64 19.24 -2.88
N ASP A 63 -3.73 20.07 -3.39
CA ASP A 63 -2.85 19.65 -4.46
C ASP A 63 -1.83 18.63 -3.96
N LYS A 64 -1.53 17.64 -4.80
CA LYS A 64 -0.51 16.62 -4.56
C LYS A 64 -0.70 15.87 -3.25
N ASP A 65 -1.94 15.65 -2.84
CA ASP A 65 -2.24 14.81 -1.67
C ASP A 65 -1.55 13.44 -1.83
N PRO A 66 -0.60 13.09 -0.93
CA PRO A 66 0.13 11.83 -1.02
C PRO A 66 -0.81 10.62 -0.98
N MET A 67 -1.93 10.72 -0.25
CA MET A 67 -2.90 9.65 -0.14
C MET A 67 -3.85 9.60 -1.32
N SER A 68 -3.88 10.60 -2.18
CA SER A 68 -4.65 10.59 -3.42
C SER A 68 -3.81 10.09 -4.59
N TRP A 69 -4.46 9.36 -5.49
CA TRP A 69 -3.82 8.88 -6.70
C TRP A 69 -4.66 9.14 -7.94
N LYS A 70 -3.98 9.17 -9.08
CA LYS A 70 -4.59 9.14 -10.41
C LYS A 70 -3.85 8.17 -11.32
N PHE A 71 -4.53 7.69 -12.35
CA PHE A 71 -3.89 6.90 -13.39
C PHE A 71 -3.10 7.80 -14.33
N VAL A 72 -1.87 7.40 -14.60
CA VAL A 72 -0.97 8.06 -15.55
C VAL A 72 -0.41 7.00 -16.51
N PRO A 73 0.13 7.40 -17.69
CA PRO A 73 0.82 6.44 -18.55
C PRO A 73 1.96 5.73 -17.81
N THR A 74 2.12 4.44 -18.03
CA THR A 74 3.18 3.65 -17.38
C THR A 74 4.57 4.29 -17.59
N GLY A 75 5.37 4.34 -16.53
CA GLY A 75 6.72 4.91 -16.54
C GLY A 75 6.80 6.44 -16.40
N THR A 76 5.66 7.14 -16.27
CA THR A 76 5.65 8.60 -16.15
C THR A 76 5.51 9.09 -14.71
N CYS A 77 5.03 8.26 -13.78
CA CYS A 77 4.72 8.69 -12.42
C CYS A 77 5.91 9.34 -11.71
N THR A 78 7.07 8.67 -11.74
CA THR A 78 8.30 9.19 -11.11
C THR A 78 8.80 10.46 -11.79
N GLN A 79 8.64 10.59 -13.11
CA GLN A 79 9.00 11.81 -13.85
C GLN A 79 8.11 12.99 -13.46
N MET A 80 6.86 12.73 -13.07
CA MET A 80 5.93 13.74 -12.53
C MET A 80 6.18 14.07 -11.05
N GLY A 81 7.15 13.42 -10.40
CA GLY A 81 7.44 13.56 -8.98
C GLY A 81 6.48 12.79 -8.06
N GLY A 82 5.75 11.81 -8.60
CA GLY A 82 4.83 10.97 -7.86
C GLY A 82 5.44 9.68 -7.34
N MET A 83 4.62 8.91 -6.63
CA MET A 83 5.00 7.62 -6.04
C MET A 83 4.16 6.49 -6.62
N LEU A 84 4.79 5.34 -6.91
CA LEU A 84 4.09 4.13 -7.40
C LEU A 84 3.59 3.25 -6.25
N GLN A 85 4.26 3.29 -5.10
CA GLN A 85 3.80 2.61 -3.91
C GLN A 85 2.69 3.43 -3.25
N GLN A 86 1.68 2.70 -2.76
CA GLN A 86 0.70 3.26 -1.85
C GLN A 86 1.41 3.76 -0.58
N PRO A 87 1.22 5.03 -0.18
CA PRO A 87 1.79 5.51 1.06
C PRO A 87 1.15 4.80 2.26
N SER A 88 2.00 4.44 3.21
CA SER A 88 1.59 4.02 4.55
C SER A 88 1.05 5.22 5.32
N LYS A 89 0.05 4.99 6.16
CA LYS A 89 -0.31 5.93 7.22
C LYS A 89 0.70 5.92 8.35
#